data_AF-A0A395HLJ4-F1
#
_entry.id   AF-A0A395HLJ4-F1
#
_cell.length_a   1.000
_cell.length_b   1.000
_cell.length_c   1.000
_cell.angle_alpha   90.00
_cell.angle_beta   90.00
_cell.angle_gamma   90.00
#
_symmetry.space_group_name_H-M   'P 1'
#
loop_
_entity.id
_entity.type
_entity.pdbx_description
1 polymer ?
#
loop_
_entity_poly.entity_id
_entity_poly.type
_entity_poly.pdbx_seq_one_letter_code
_entity_poly.pdbx_strand_id
1 'polypeptide(L)'
;LLVALALLYQTLPRPFLQGYFDHSAKQTKLLPPQPLSEHEEPITISKEPDFPTDWWTSSSTFELERRAIFSKHWLCVSHRRQFSKPGDYHTSTVVGLPIFLILGKDGDLRAFHNVCRHRAYPVIRKDRGSSTVLGCRYHGWSYNSLGQLIKAPHFDGVVGFDRAQNGLFAVHTFTSQAGFVFVNLDARQTVWPPEVEFLDGFAGPRGLGLQSRWVGGQTIEGEVNWKMCLRVKRVMNGEMLGSGGLQHKRRSWLLDRLGLSRKSSEEVDIFPITTVRVMRDAAYWYTLTCIPVSAQRTSFRLDLYSCGATNVSETQSVSRKVNNELQRAIVELEADYRSCPNDIRSSSDYDLTDVQLAVLDMLKAHLKLERQQGTEVFPAMRKPRRNARFEQAEQLCKHLDCVDDLTRQKISW
;
A
#
# COMPACT_ATOMS: atom_id res chain seq x y z
N LEU A 1 41.46 41.27 10.54
CA LEU A 1 41.66 39.80 10.43
C LEU A 1 41.87 39.29 8.99
N LEU A 2 41.41 39.99 7.94
CA LEU A 2 41.65 39.63 6.54
C LEU A 2 42.97 40.17 5.93
N VAL A 3 43.86 40.73 6.75
CA VAL A 3 45.20 41.23 6.35
C VAL A 3 46.34 40.39 6.95
N ALA A 4 46.03 39.42 7.82
CA ALA A 4 47.03 38.61 8.52
C ALA A 4 47.32 37.23 7.86
N LEU A 5 46.53 36.81 6.87
CA LEU A 5 46.72 35.51 6.18
C LEU A 5 47.48 35.62 4.85
N ALA A 6 47.70 36.84 4.35
CA ALA A 6 48.39 37.07 3.07
C ALA A 6 49.93 37.15 3.17
N LEU A 7 50.50 37.08 4.39
CA LEU A 7 51.95 37.29 4.61
C LEU A 7 52.70 36.08 5.18
N LEU A 8 52.05 34.93 5.38
CA LEU A 8 52.72 33.69 5.80
C LEU A 8 53.02 32.71 4.65
N TYR A 9 52.75 33.11 3.41
CA TYR A 9 52.99 32.29 2.21
C TYR A 9 54.33 32.55 1.50
N GLN A 10 55.24 33.35 2.09
CA GLN A 10 56.47 33.79 1.41
C GLN A 10 57.79 33.44 2.11
N THR A 11 57.79 32.56 3.10
CA THR A 11 59.05 32.11 3.70
C THR A 11 59.02 30.62 3.95
N LEU A 12 59.43 29.81 2.96
CA LEU A 12 60.54 28.86 3.07
C LEU A 12 60.49 27.77 1.96
N PRO A 13 61.64 27.25 1.53
CA PRO A 13 61.83 26.63 0.21
C PRO A 13 61.70 25.10 0.22
N ARG A 14 61.34 24.53 -0.94
CA ARG A 14 61.61 23.12 -1.34
C ARG A 14 63.13 22.95 -1.48
N PRO A 15 63.78 21.77 -1.28
CA PRO A 15 63.35 20.47 -1.83
C PRO A 15 63.70 19.23 -0.97
N PHE A 16 63.21 18.04 -1.36
CA PHE A 16 63.98 16.81 -1.66
C PHE A 16 63.09 15.55 -1.54
N LEU A 17 63.06 14.81 -2.64
CA LEU A 17 62.59 13.42 -2.80
C LEU A 17 63.51 12.46 -2.02
N GLN A 18 62.99 11.32 -1.53
CA GLN A 18 63.48 9.96 -1.86
C GLN A 18 62.88 8.88 -0.92
N GLY A 19 62.44 7.76 -1.51
CA GLY A 19 62.31 6.44 -0.87
C GLY A 19 60.87 6.04 -0.52
N TYR A 20 60.29 4.93 -0.96
CA TYR A 20 60.80 3.69 -1.54
C TYR A 20 59.65 3.05 -2.35
N PHE A 21 59.83 2.84 -3.64
CA PHE A 21 59.18 1.74 -4.37
C PHE A 21 60.22 1.16 -5.32
N ASP A 22 60.60 -0.08 -5.06
CA ASP A 22 61.60 -0.82 -5.79
C ASP A 22 60.92 -1.83 -6.73
N HIS A 23 61.55 -1.99 -7.89
CA HIS A 23 61.43 -3.07 -8.88
C HIS A 23 60.09 -3.37 -9.57
N SER A 24 59.97 -2.99 -10.85
CA SER A 24 60.44 -3.81 -11.98
C SER A 24 59.79 -3.33 -13.29
N ALA A 25 60.60 -2.73 -14.16
CA ALA A 25 60.18 -2.30 -15.49
C ALA A 25 60.01 -3.53 -16.41
N LYS A 26 58.78 -4.03 -16.55
CA LYS A 26 58.40 -4.79 -17.74
C LYS A 26 58.01 -3.80 -18.83
N GLN A 27 58.88 -3.67 -19.84
CA GLN A 27 58.55 -3.04 -21.12
C GLN A 27 57.28 -3.67 -21.68
N THR A 28 56.18 -2.93 -21.64
CA THR A 28 55.00 -3.28 -22.44
C THR A 28 55.19 -2.54 -23.76
N LYS A 29 55.47 -3.27 -24.84
CA LYS A 29 55.45 -2.72 -26.20
C LYS A 29 54.07 -2.07 -26.42
N LEU A 30 54.04 -0.74 -26.54
CA LEU A 30 52.86 -0.04 -27.04
C LEU A 30 52.62 -0.51 -28.48
N LEU A 31 51.49 -1.17 -28.71
CA LEU A 31 51.01 -1.41 -30.07
C LEU A 31 50.69 -0.05 -30.72
N PRO A 32 50.97 0.13 -32.02
CA PRO A 32 50.58 1.33 -32.74
C PRO A 32 49.05 1.50 -32.66
N PRO A 33 48.55 2.75 -32.61
CA PRO A 33 47.12 3.01 -32.52
C PRO A 33 46.42 2.34 -33.72
N GLN A 34 45.41 1.51 -33.43
CA GLN A 34 44.54 0.99 -34.48
C GLN A 34 43.79 2.16 -35.11
N PRO A 35 43.62 2.19 -36.44
CA PRO A 35 42.78 3.19 -37.09
C PRO A 35 41.37 3.09 -36.53
N LEU A 36 40.87 4.21 -36.00
CA LEU A 36 39.49 4.36 -35.55
C LEU A 36 38.58 4.02 -36.74
N SER A 37 37.71 3.02 -36.58
CA SER A 37 36.61 2.83 -37.52
C SER A 37 35.67 4.03 -37.41
N GLU A 38 35.46 4.74 -38.53
CA GLU A 38 34.50 5.84 -38.68
C GLU A 38 33.05 5.33 -38.66
N HIS A 39 32.68 4.64 -37.58
CA HIS A 39 31.29 4.44 -37.20
C HIS A 39 31.11 5.09 -35.83
N GLU A 40 31.12 6.43 -35.83
CA GLU A 40 30.48 7.20 -34.77
C GLU A 40 28.97 6.90 -34.85
N GLU A 41 28.53 5.84 -34.18
CA GLU A 41 27.12 5.79 -33.79
C GLU A 41 26.86 7.07 -32.97
N PRO A 42 25.85 7.88 -33.33
CA PRO A 42 25.59 9.11 -32.61
C PRO A 42 25.33 8.76 -31.15
N ILE A 43 26.22 9.23 -30.26
CA ILE A 43 26.06 9.11 -28.82
C ILE A 43 24.78 9.86 -28.48
N THR A 44 23.69 9.11 -28.44
CA THR A 44 22.38 9.64 -28.15
C THR A 44 22.30 9.72 -26.64
N ILE A 45 22.54 10.91 -26.09
CA ILE A 45 22.29 11.20 -24.68
C ILE A 45 20.77 11.14 -24.47
N SER A 46 20.26 9.95 -24.22
CA SER A 46 18.88 9.77 -23.80
C SER A 46 18.76 10.19 -22.34
N LYS A 47 17.72 10.96 -22.01
CA LYS A 47 17.39 11.24 -20.61
C LYS A 47 17.13 9.90 -19.93
N GLU A 48 17.83 9.60 -18.84
CA GLU A 48 17.54 8.40 -18.04
C GLU A 48 16.04 8.33 -17.74
N PRO A 49 15.40 7.16 -17.87
CA PRO A 49 13.99 7.01 -17.57
C PRO A 49 13.74 7.39 -16.11
N ASP A 50 12.71 8.21 -15.87
CA ASP A 50 12.41 8.70 -14.52
C ASP A 50 12.00 7.55 -13.55
N PHE A 51 11.60 6.39 -14.10
CA PHE A 51 11.17 5.19 -13.38
C PHE A 51 12.22 4.06 -13.42
N PRO A 52 12.30 3.22 -12.37
CA PRO A 52 13.07 1.98 -12.40
C PRO A 52 12.66 1.07 -13.56
N THR A 53 13.63 0.35 -14.14
CA THR A 53 13.39 -0.59 -15.25
C THR A 53 12.47 -1.75 -14.89
N ASP A 54 12.39 -2.09 -13.60
CA ASP A 54 11.62 -3.17 -13.01
C ASP A 54 10.41 -2.66 -12.19
N TRP A 55 9.92 -1.45 -12.49
CA TRP A 55 8.81 -0.76 -11.80
C TRP A 55 7.58 -1.63 -11.47
N TRP A 56 7.29 -2.57 -12.37
CA TRP A 56 6.12 -3.44 -12.31
C TRP A 56 6.38 -4.75 -11.55
N THR A 57 7.59 -5.30 -11.61
CA THR A 57 7.87 -6.69 -11.22
C THR A 57 8.75 -6.84 -10.00
N SER A 58 9.43 -5.76 -9.61
CA SER A 58 10.46 -5.73 -8.58
C SER A 58 9.93 -5.93 -7.17
N SER A 59 10.37 -7.01 -6.51
CA SER A 59 10.08 -7.24 -5.09
C SER A 59 10.67 -6.18 -4.18
N SER A 60 11.85 -5.63 -4.49
CA SER A 60 12.47 -4.56 -3.69
C SER A 60 11.71 -3.24 -3.83
N THR A 61 11.26 -2.91 -5.04
CA THR A 61 10.36 -1.75 -5.25
C THR A 61 9.05 -1.95 -4.50
N PHE A 62 8.48 -3.15 -4.54
CA PHE A 62 7.27 -3.46 -3.78
C PHE A 62 7.48 -3.28 -2.28
N GLU A 63 8.55 -3.84 -1.69
CA GLU A 63 8.85 -3.62 -0.28
C GLU A 63 9.02 -2.14 0.05
N LEU A 64 9.68 -1.36 -0.81
CA LEU A 64 9.76 0.10 -0.67
C LEU A 64 8.38 0.76 -0.70
N GLU A 65 7.48 0.38 -1.60
CA GLU A 65 6.09 0.86 -1.66
C GLU A 65 5.32 0.56 -0.36
N ARG A 66 5.53 -0.62 0.24
CA ARG A 66 4.92 -1.00 1.53
C ARG A 66 5.23 0.01 2.62
N ARG A 67 6.48 0.45 2.72
CA ARG A 67 6.97 1.38 3.77
C ARG A 67 6.80 2.85 3.40
N ALA A 68 6.90 3.19 2.12
CA ALA A 68 6.78 4.55 1.64
C ALA A 68 5.33 5.03 1.54
N ILE A 69 4.43 4.14 1.13
CA ILE A 69 3.05 4.50 0.79
C ILE A 69 2.12 3.85 1.81
N PHE A 70 1.98 2.53 1.74
CA PHE A 70 0.92 1.82 2.47
C PHE A 70 1.03 1.91 3.99
N SER A 71 2.26 1.99 4.51
CA SER A 71 2.51 2.14 5.95
C SER A 71 2.22 3.54 6.50
N LYS A 72 2.02 4.54 5.64
CA LYS A 72 1.89 5.96 6.03
C LYS A 72 0.55 6.58 5.63
N HIS A 73 -0.12 6.02 4.62
CA HIS A 73 -1.37 6.54 4.09
C HIS A 73 -2.59 5.95 4.81
N TRP A 74 -3.67 6.72 4.83
CA TRP A 74 -4.98 6.21 5.21
C TRP A 74 -5.56 5.36 4.08
N LEU A 75 -5.88 4.12 4.39
CA LEU A 75 -6.41 3.14 3.45
C LEU A 75 -7.89 2.93 3.76
N CYS A 76 -8.78 3.29 2.83
CA CYS A 76 -10.20 2.97 2.96
C CYS A 76 -10.41 1.47 2.75
N VAL A 77 -10.75 0.74 3.81
CA VAL A 77 -10.78 -0.74 3.82
C VAL A 77 -12.17 -1.33 4.06
N SER A 78 -13.15 -0.53 4.49
CA SER A 78 -14.50 -1.01 4.76
C SER A 78 -15.53 0.12 4.80
N HIS A 79 -16.77 -0.22 5.09
CA HIS A 79 -17.86 0.71 5.35
C HIS A 79 -18.59 0.31 6.63
N ARG A 80 -19.06 1.30 7.40
CA ARG A 80 -19.74 1.11 8.69
C ARG A 80 -20.94 0.17 8.60
N ARG A 81 -21.61 0.12 7.44
CA ARG A 81 -22.77 -0.72 7.17
C ARG A 81 -22.46 -2.21 6.97
N GLN A 82 -21.19 -2.59 6.95
CA GLN A 82 -20.81 -3.99 7.04
C GLN A 82 -20.95 -4.58 8.46
N PHE A 83 -21.08 -3.72 9.48
CA PHE A 83 -21.16 -4.08 10.90
C PHE A 83 -22.55 -3.72 11.45
N SER A 84 -23.33 -4.71 11.86
CA SER A 84 -24.73 -4.52 12.28
C SER A 84 -24.86 -4.25 13.77
N LYS A 85 -24.02 -4.88 14.60
CA LYS A 85 -24.11 -4.80 16.07
C LYS A 85 -22.74 -4.82 16.75
N PRO A 86 -22.62 -4.30 17.99
CA PRO A 86 -21.40 -4.40 18.77
C PRO A 86 -20.84 -5.82 18.85
N GLY A 87 -19.54 -5.95 18.68
CA GLY A 87 -18.81 -7.21 18.61
C GLY A 87 -18.71 -7.79 17.20
N ASP A 88 -19.46 -7.28 16.21
CA ASP A 88 -19.24 -7.65 14.81
C ASP A 88 -17.80 -7.30 14.41
N TYR A 89 -17.11 -8.25 13.80
CA TYR A 89 -15.72 -8.10 13.38
C TYR A 89 -15.49 -8.66 11.98
N HIS A 90 -14.49 -8.11 11.31
CA HIS A 90 -14.03 -8.47 9.97
C HIS A 90 -12.51 -8.58 9.97
N THR A 91 -11.93 -9.68 9.49
CA THR A 91 -10.48 -9.80 9.30
C THR A 91 -10.11 -9.42 7.87
N SER A 92 -8.94 -8.82 7.71
CA SER A 92 -8.36 -8.48 6.40
C SER A 92 -6.85 -8.53 6.49
N THR A 93 -6.17 -8.79 5.38
CA THR A 93 -4.72 -8.65 5.29
C THR A 93 -4.42 -7.44 4.44
N VAL A 94 -3.92 -6.37 5.05
CA VAL A 94 -3.62 -5.11 4.36
C VAL A 94 -2.13 -5.07 4.11
N VAL A 95 -1.73 -5.26 2.85
CA VAL A 95 -0.33 -5.17 2.40
C VAL A 95 0.62 -6.07 3.22
N GLY A 96 0.19 -7.33 3.37
CA GLY A 96 0.91 -8.37 4.11
C GLY A 96 0.76 -8.29 5.64
N LEU A 97 0.03 -7.31 6.18
CA LEU A 97 -0.22 -7.21 7.62
C LEU A 97 -1.64 -7.67 7.96
N PRO A 98 -1.79 -8.77 8.73
CA PRO A 98 -3.11 -9.25 9.13
C PRO A 98 -3.70 -8.32 10.18
N ILE A 99 -4.88 -7.79 9.91
CA ILE A 99 -5.65 -6.93 10.79
C ILE A 99 -7.06 -7.49 10.98
N PHE A 100 -7.77 -6.96 11.97
CA PHE A 100 -9.21 -7.07 12.03
C PHE A 100 -9.83 -5.75 12.47
N LEU A 101 -11.03 -5.47 11.96
CA LEU A 101 -11.89 -4.39 12.42
C LEU A 101 -12.95 -4.98 13.35
N ILE A 102 -13.33 -4.25 14.40
CA ILE A 102 -14.39 -4.63 15.33
C ILE A 102 -15.23 -3.42 15.72
N LEU A 103 -16.55 -3.59 15.75
CA LEU A 103 -17.49 -2.58 16.24
C LEU A 103 -17.56 -2.65 17.77
N GLY A 104 -17.18 -1.57 18.44
CA GLY A 104 -17.27 -1.44 19.89
C GLY A 104 -18.72 -1.28 20.39
N LYS A 105 -18.90 -1.43 21.71
CA LYS A 105 -20.20 -1.18 22.37
C LYS A 105 -20.56 0.31 22.41
N ASP A 106 -19.56 1.16 22.28
CA ASP A 106 -19.65 2.62 22.14
C ASP A 106 -20.06 3.05 20.72
N GLY A 107 -20.16 2.13 19.76
CA GLY A 107 -20.51 2.44 18.38
C GLY A 107 -19.32 2.76 17.48
N ASP A 108 -18.10 2.80 18.03
CA ASP A 108 -16.88 3.10 17.30
C ASP A 108 -16.27 1.85 16.67
N LEU A 109 -15.84 1.97 15.42
CA LEU A 109 -15.03 0.96 14.76
C LEU A 109 -13.56 1.13 15.15
N ARG A 110 -12.92 0.00 15.45
CA ARG A 110 -11.49 -0.07 15.79
C ARG A 110 -10.82 -1.15 15.00
N ALA A 111 -9.57 -0.93 14.61
CA ALA A 111 -8.73 -1.93 14.00
C ALA A 111 -7.55 -2.33 14.90
N PHE A 112 -7.18 -3.60 14.84
CA PHE A 112 -6.02 -4.15 15.52
C PHE A 112 -5.27 -5.10 14.60
N HIS A 113 -3.95 -5.24 14.80
CA HIS A 113 -3.23 -6.36 14.20
C HIS A 113 -3.80 -7.68 14.74
N ASN A 114 -4.10 -8.62 13.85
CA ASN A 114 -4.65 -9.92 14.19
C ASN A 114 -3.54 -10.88 14.66
N VAL A 115 -2.83 -10.48 15.71
CA VAL A 115 -1.65 -11.17 16.24
C VAL A 115 -1.74 -11.17 17.76
N CYS A 116 -1.86 -12.36 18.36
CA CYS A 116 -1.91 -12.49 19.81
C CYS A 116 -0.57 -12.08 20.43
N ARG A 117 -0.61 -11.21 21.44
CA ARG A 117 0.56 -10.69 22.15
C ARG A 117 1.35 -11.74 22.94
N HIS A 118 0.84 -12.96 23.09
CA HIS A 118 1.56 -14.04 23.75
C HIS A 118 2.59 -14.71 22.83
N ARG A 119 2.16 -15.31 21.72
CA ARG A 119 3.03 -16.05 20.78
C ARG A 119 2.60 -15.90 19.32
N ALA A 120 2.19 -14.70 18.95
CA ALA A 120 1.85 -14.28 17.59
C ALA A 120 0.76 -15.09 16.85
N TYR A 121 0.04 -15.97 17.53
CA TYR A 121 -1.07 -16.72 16.93
C TYR A 121 -2.24 -15.79 16.56
N PRO A 122 -2.94 -16.00 15.43
CA PRO A 122 -4.08 -15.16 15.05
C PRO A 122 -5.19 -15.22 16.10
N VAL A 123 -5.64 -14.05 16.54
CA VAL A 123 -6.70 -13.93 17.56
C VAL A 123 -8.05 -14.34 16.96
N ILE A 124 -8.30 -13.92 15.72
CA ILE A 124 -9.50 -14.21 14.96
C ILE A 124 -9.10 -15.03 13.73
N ARG A 125 -9.78 -16.16 13.51
CA ARG A 125 -9.53 -17.05 12.36
C ARG A 125 -10.60 -17.01 11.28
N LYS A 126 -11.80 -16.54 11.63
CA LYS A 126 -12.91 -16.41 10.68
C LYS A 126 -12.82 -15.05 10.02
N ASP A 127 -13.09 -15.00 8.73
CA ASP A 127 -13.13 -13.74 7.98
C ASP A 127 -14.09 -12.73 8.59
N ARG A 128 -15.20 -13.24 9.14
CA ARG A 128 -16.25 -12.44 9.78
C ARG A 128 -16.88 -13.18 10.95
N GLY A 129 -17.44 -12.42 11.88
CA GLY A 129 -18.22 -12.98 12.98
C GLY A 129 -18.63 -11.90 13.97
N SER A 130 -19.11 -12.33 15.13
CA SER A 130 -19.53 -11.45 16.21
C SER A 130 -19.03 -12.02 17.54
N SER A 131 -18.22 -11.25 18.26
CA SER A 131 -17.87 -11.55 19.66
C SER A 131 -17.45 -10.29 20.39
N THR A 132 -17.90 -10.13 21.63
CA THR A 132 -17.45 -9.05 22.51
C THR A 132 -16.18 -9.41 23.29
N VAL A 133 -15.78 -10.69 23.27
CA VAL A 133 -14.54 -11.22 23.85
C VAL A 133 -13.81 -12.06 22.81
N LEU A 134 -12.59 -11.66 22.48
CA LEU A 134 -11.75 -12.26 21.44
C LEU A 134 -10.72 -13.18 22.09
N GLY A 135 -11.04 -14.48 22.17
CA GLY A 135 -10.17 -15.49 22.77
C GLY A 135 -9.21 -16.11 21.76
N CYS A 136 -7.91 -15.99 22.00
CA CYS A 136 -6.87 -16.67 21.24
C CYS A 136 -6.95 -18.19 21.48
N ARG A 137 -7.09 -18.96 20.39
CA ARG A 137 -7.22 -20.42 20.45
C ARG A 137 -5.93 -21.18 20.78
N TYR A 138 -4.81 -20.48 20.93
CA TYR A 138 -3.55 -21.14 21.28
C TYR A 138 -3.42 -21.38 22.79
N HIS A 139 -3.46 -20.32 23.60
CA HIS A 139 -3.25 -20.41 25.06
C HIS A 139 -4.34 -19.68 25.87
N GLY A 140 -5.46 -19.32 25.25
CA GLY A 140 -6.61 -18.74 25.95
C GLY A 140 -6.47 -17.28 26.39
N TRP A 141 -5.42 -16.57 25.97
CA TRP A 141 -5.35 -15.11 26.13
C TRP A 141 -6.55 -14.46 25.43
N SER A 142 -7.30 -13.65 26.15
CA SER A 142 -8.56 -13.08 25.67
C SER A 142 -8.56 -11.57 25.78
N TYR A 143 -9.07 -10.91 24.73
CA TYR A 143 -9.12 -9.46 24.61
C TYR A 143 -10.56 -8.97 24.52
N ASN A 144 -10.83 -7.76 24.99
CA ASN A 144 -12.12 -7.10 24.75
C ASN A 144 -12.11 -6.35 23.40
N SER A 145 -13.24 -5.72 23.04
CA SER A 145 -13.39 -4.91 21.82
C SER A 145 -12.57 -3.61 21.82
N LEU A 146 -12.00 -3.21 22.96
CA LEU A 146 -11.01 -2.13 23.06
C LEU A 146 -9.56 -2.63 22.88
N GLY A 147 -9.38 -3.92 22.60
CA GLY A 147 -8.06 -4.55 22.45
C GLY A 147 -7.32 -4.79 23.77
N GLN A 148 -7.94 -4.54 24.92
CA GLN A 148 -7.31 -4.74 26.22
C GLN A 148 -7.28 -6.23 26.56
N LEU A 149 -6.17 -6.71 27.12
CA LEU A 149 -6.04 -8.07 27.61
C LEU A 149 -6.87 -8.24 28.91
N ILE A 150 -7.95 -9.01 28.84
CA ILE A 150 -8.85 -9.22 29.98
C ILE A 150 -8.64 -10.57 30.68
N LYS A 151 -8.04 -11.54 30.00
CA LYS A 151 -7.72 -12.86 30.56
C LYS A 151 -6.38 -13.36 30.02
N ALA A 152 -5.51 -13.79 30.92
CA ALA A 152 -4.22 -14.39 30.58
C ALA A 152 -4.01 -15.64 31.47
N PRO A 153 -4.50 -16.81 31.05
CA PRO A 153 -4.38 -18.04 31.85
C PRO A 153 -2.93 -18.29 32.28
N HIS A 154 -2.73 -18.65 33.55
CA HIS A 154 -1.41 -18.87 34.18
C HIS A 154 -0.53 -17.63 34.37
N PHE A 155 -0.96 -16.43 33.96
CA PHE A 155 -0.23 -15.18 34.17
C PHE A 155 -0.86 -14.28 35.24
N ASP A 156 -2.12 -14.51 35.61
CA ASP A 156 -2.76 -13.76 36.69
C ASP A 156 -2.01 -14.00 38.02
N GLY A 157 -1.53 -12.92 38.65
CA GLY A 157 -0.74 -12.97 39.89
C GLY A 157 0.76 -13.23 39.72
N VAL A 158 1.26 -13.42 38.48
CA VAL A 158 2.70 -13.55 38.22
C VAL A 158 3.40 -12.21 38.46
N VAL A 159 4.42 -12.21 39.32
CA VAL A 159 5.21 -11.01 39.64
C VAL A 159 5.82 -10.43 38.37
N GLY A 160 5.61 -9.13 38.14
CA GLY A 160 6.12 -8.42 36.97
C GLY A 160 5.28 -8.56 35.70
N PHE A 161 4.19 -9.33 35.71
CA PHE A 161 3.25 -9.37 34.59
C PHE A 161 2.16 -8.30 34.74
N ASP A 162 2.08 -7.40 33.77
CA ASP A 162 1.05 -6.36 33.70
C ASP A 162 0.19 -6.56 32.45
N ARG A 163 -1.10 -6.85 32.64
CA ARG A 163 -2.08 -7.02 31.55
C ARG A 163 -2.22 -5.74 30.71
N ALA A 164 -2.11 -4.56 31.31
CA ALA A 164 -2.24 -3.29 30.61
C ALA A 164 -1.15 -3.08 29.54
N GLN A 165 0.00 -3.76 29.68
CA GLN A 165 1.11 -3.69 28.74
C GLN A 165 1.00 -4.69 27.57
N ASN A 166 0.01 -5.58 27.65
CA ASN A 166 -0.14 -6.73 26.76
C ASN A 166 -1.45 -6.70 25.95
N GLY A 167 -2.08 -5.54 25.81
CA GLY A 167 -3.19 -5.33 24.87
C GLY A 167 -2.78 -5.47 23.41
N LEU A 168 -3.74 -5.72 22.53
CA LEU A 168 -3.53 -5.81 21.08
C LEU A 168 -2.87 -4.56 20.53
N PHE A 169 -2.09 -4.73 19.48
CA PHE A 169 -1.52 -3.60 18.75
C PHE A 169 -2.62 -2.93 17.93
N ALA A 170 -3.07 -1.76 18.40
CA ALA A 170 -4.03 -0.93 17.69
C ALA A 170 -3.49 -0.47 16.33
N VAL A 171 -4.38 -0.37 15.36
CA VAL A 171 -4.15 0.27 14.07
C VAL A 171 -5.00 1.53 14.05
N HIS A 172 -4.43 2.67 13.62
CA HIS A 172 -5.19 3.92 13.57
C HIS A 172 -6.43 3.72 12.71
N THR A 173 -7.58 4.13 13.23
CA THR A 173 -8.89 3.91 12.58
C THR A 173 -9.65 5.21 12.54
N PHE A 174 -10.24 5.52 11.39
CA PHE A 174 -11.09 6.69 11.20
C PHE A 174 -12.36 6.27 10.45
N THR A 175 -13.50 6.83 10.83
CA THR A 175 -14.78 6.61 10.13
C THR A 175 -15.30 7.96 9.66
N SER A 176 -15.51 8.12 8.34
CA SER A 176 -16.05 9.36 7.76
C SER A 176 -17.53 9.54 8.11
N GLN A 177 -18.09 10.72 7.82
CA GLN A 177 -19.51 10.97 8.12
C GLN A 177 -20.45 10.11 7.27
N ALA A 178 -20.07 9.82 6.03
CA ALA A 178 -20.79 8.85 5.21
C ALA A 178 -20.60 7.40 5.70
N GLY A 179 -19.61 7.11 6.56
CA GLY A 179 -19.38 5.80 7.14
C GLY A 179 -18.27 5.00 6.47
N PHE A 180 -17.44 5.60 5.61
CA PHE A 180 -16.24 4.95 5.06
C PHE A 180 -15.19 4.76 6.15
N VAL A 181 -14.60 3.57 6.22
CA VAL A 181 -13.70 3.17 7.32
C VAL A 181 -12.28 3.09 6.79
N PHE A 182 -11.41 3.91 7.37
CA PHE A 182 -10.02 4.04 7.02
C PHE A 182 -9.13 3.45 8.10
N VAL A 183 -8.01 2.87 7.69
CA VAL A 183 -6.93 2.44 8.58
C VAL A 183 -5.61 3.08 8.19
N ASN A 184 -4.77 3.40 9.17
CA ASN A 184 -3.39 3.82 8.94
C ASN A 184 -2.45 2.95 9.79
N LEU A 185 -1.48 2.34 9.10
CA LEU A 185 -0.59 1.34 9.68
C LEU A 185 0.61 1.94 10.42
N ASP A 186 0.80 3.27 10.35
CA ASP A 186 1.89 3.97 11.01
C ASP A 186 1.87 3.72 12.53
N ALA A 187 2.99 3.28 13.09
CA ALA A 187 3.11 2.91 14.48
C ALA A 187 3.29 4.09 15.44
N ARG A 188 3.36 5.34 14.93
CA ARG A 188 3.35 6.54 15.77
C ARG A 188 2.10 6.60 16.64
N GLN A 189 2.22 7.26 17.79
CA GLN A 189 1.10 7.38 18.73
C GLN A 189 -0.08 8.15 18.15
N THR A 190 0.20 9.14 17.29
CA THR A 190 -0.80 9.99 16.65
C THR A 190 -0.45 10.16 15.18
N VAL A 191 -1.48 10.17 14.35
CA VAL A 191 -1.43 10.52 12.93
C VAL A 191 -2.52 11.54 12.65
N TRP A 192 -2.28 12.45 11.72
CA TRP A 192 -3.30 13.39 11.28
C TRP A 192 -4.45 12.62 10.63
N PRO A 193 -5.73 12.98 10.88
CA PRO A 193 -6.87 12.35 10.21
C PRO A 193 -6.79 12.45 8.68
N PRO A 194 -7.45 11.55 7.93
CA PRO A 194 -7.52 11.65 6.48
C PRO A 194 -8.39 12.84 6.06
N GLU A 195 -8.03 13.48 4.95
CA GLU A 195 -8.91 14.40 4.24
C GLU A 195 -10.01 13.58 3.55
N VAL A 196 -11.26 13.81 3.94
CA VAL A 196 -12.43 13.01 3.48
C VAL A 196 -13.57 13.89 2.99
N GLU A 197 -13.39 15.21 2.95
CA GLU A 197 -14.39 16.19 2.56
C GLU A 197 -14.85 15.96 1.12
N PHE A 198 -13.91 15.62 0.22
CA PHE A 198 -14.24 15.27 -1.18
C PHE A 198 -15.11 14.01 -1.25
N LEU A 199 -14.85 13.02 -0.40
CA LEU A 199 -15.56 11.75 -0.37
C LEU A 199 -16.94 11.91 0.27
N ASP A 200 -17.04 12.61 1.39
CA ASP A 200 -18.31 12.90 2.05
C ASP A 200 -19.17 13.83 1.17
N GLY A 201 -18.57 14.79 0.46
CA GLY A 201 -19.23 15.62 -0.55
C GLY A 201 -19.70 14.84 -1.78
N PHE A 202 -18.99 13.77 -2.15
CA PHE A 202 -19.44 12.83 -3.17
C PHE A 202 -20.59 11.94 -2.66
N ALA A 203 -20.45 11.38 -1.45
CA ALA A 203 -21.35 10.38 -0.90
C ALA A 203 -22.70 10.96 -0.44
N GLY A 204 -22.69 12.16 0.15
CA GLY A 204 -23.87 12.80 0.75
C GLY A 204 -25.03 12.97 -0.24
N PRO A 205 -24.85 13.72 -1.35
CA PRO A 205 -25.91 13.94 -2.34
C PRO A 205 -26.42 12.66 -3.01
N ARG A 206 -25.60 11.60 -3.02
CA ARG A 206 -25.89 10.31 -3.65
C ARG A 206 -26.46 9.27 -2.68
N GLY A 207 -26.58 9.63 -1.40
CA GLY A 207 -27.14 8.77 -0.38
C GLY A 207 -26.31 7.52 -0.06
N LEU A 208 -24.99 7.56 -0.26
CA LEU A 208 -24.10 6.41 -0.03
C LEU A 208 -23.76 6.19 1.46
N GLY A 209 -24.47 6.89 2.36
CA GLY A 209 -24.17 6.93 3.77
C GLY A 209 -24.73 5.76 4.58
N LEU A 210 -25.06 6.04 5.84
CA LEU A 210 -25.58 5.07 6.82
C LEU A 210 -26.96 4.47 6.48
N GLN A 211 -27.70 5.05 5.54
CA GLN A 211 -28.93 4.48 4.99
C GLN A 211 -28.67 3.26 4.09
N SER A 212 -27.45 3.10 3.60
CA SER A 212 -27.09 2.01 2.69
C SER A 212 -27.21 0.66 3.38
N ARG A 213 -27.58 -0.37 2.63
CA ARG A 213 -27.54 -1.77 3.08
C ARG A 213 -26.45 -2.51 2.33
N TRP A 214 -25.52 -3.10 3.06
CA TRP A 214 -24.52 -3.99 2.49
C TRP A 214 -25.20 -5.25 1.95
N VAL A 215 -24.98 -5.54 0.68
CA VAL A 215 -25.58 -6.66 -0.05
C VAL A 215 -24.71 -7.90 0.06
N GLY A 216 -23.40 -7.70 -0.08
CA GLY A 216 -22.42 -8.78 -0.12
C GLY A 216 -21.09 -8.25 -0.65
N GLY A 217 -20.06 -9.10 -0.60
CA GLY A 217 -18.78 -8.77 -1.20
C GLY A 217 -18.03 -10.00 -1.65
N GLN A 218 -17.19 -9.79 -2.66
CA GLN A 218 -16.40 -10.82 -3.32
C GLN A 218 -14.93 -10.39 -3.37
N THR A 219 -14.04 -11.37 -3.26
CA THR A 219 -12.60 -11.17 -3.39
C THR A 219 -12.10 -12.06 -4.51
N ILE A 220 -11.33 -11.50 -5.45
CA ILE A 220 -10.72 -12.23 -6.57
C ILE A 220 -9.23 -11.87 -6.57
N GLU A 221 -8.34 -12.86 -6.70
CA GLU A 221 -6.92 -12.61 -6.88
C GLU A 221 -6.60 -12.44 -8.37
N GLY A 222 -5.69 -11.52 -8.70
CA GLY A 222 -5.16 -11.38 -10.04
C GLY A 222 -3.64 -11.21 -10.05
N GLU A 223 -3.01 -11.71 -11.11
CA GLU A 223 -1.56 -11.67 -11.35
C GLU A 223 -1.13 -10.35 -12.00
N VAL A 224 -1.43 -9.25 -11.31
CA VAL A 224 -1.06 -7.90 -11.73
C VAL A 224 -0.45 -7.09 -10.59
N ASN A 225 0.44 -6.16 -10.94
CA ASN A 225 0.92 -5.15 -10.01
C ASN A 225 -0.23 -4.21 -9.60
N TRP A 226 -0.30 -3.83 -8.32
CA TRP A 226 -1.38 -2.99 -7.79
C TRP A 226 -1.52 -1.64 -8.49
N LYS A 227 -0.42 -1.10 -9.03
CA LYS A 227 -0.40 0.16 -9.79
C LYS A 227 -1.23 0.07 -11.07
N MET A 228 -1.49 -1.14 -11.57
CA MET A 228 -2.41 -1.38 -12.70
C MET A 228 -3.87 -1.28 -12.31
N CYS A 229 -4.21 -1.29 -11.03
CA CYS A 229 -5.60 -1.24 -10.60
C CYS A 229 -6.29 0.08 -10.94
N LEU A 230 -5.50 1.12 -11.18
CA LEU A 230 -5.97 2.40 -11.71
C LEU A 230 -6.56 2.26 -13.13
N ARG A 231 -6.21 1.20 -13.88
CA ARG A 231 -6.78 0.84 -15.19
C ARG A 231 -8.11 0.07 -15.10
N VAL A 232 -8.42 -0.57 -13.96
CA VAL A 232 -9.69 -1.32 -13.77
C VAL A 232 -10.91 -0.45 -14.06
N LYS A 233 -10.78 0.85 -13.79
CA LYS A 233 -11.79 1.88 -14.04
C LYS A 233 -12.35 1.82 -15.46
N ARG A 234 -11.51 1.54 -16.46
CA ARG A 234 -11.89 1.52 -17.88
C ARG A 234 -12.57 0.24 -18.31
N VAL A 235 -12.05 -0.91 -17.88
CA VAL A 235 -12.59 -2.19 -18.32
C VAL A 235 -14.01 -2.40 -17.79
N MET A 236 -14.24 -2.01 -16.53
CA MET A 236 -15.56 -2.05 -15.91
C MET A 236 -16.58 -1.06 -16.51
N ASN A 237 -16.17 -0.18 -17.44
CA ASN A 237 -17.06 0.78 -18.11
C ASN A 237 -17.65 0.26 -19.44
N GLY A 238 -17.14 -0.86 -19.98
CA GLY A 238 -17.43 -1.28 -21.35
C GLY A 238 -18.86 -1.78 -21.64
N GLU A 239 -19.58 -2.36 -20.66
CA GLU A 239 -20.74 -3.20 -20.99
C GLU A 239 -22.01 -2.98 -20.14
N MET A 240 -22.09 -1.93 -19.31
CA MET A 240 -23.26 -1.74 -18.44
C MET A 240 -24.52 -1.19 -19.15
N LEU A 241 -24.45 -0.78 -20.42
CA LEU A 241 -25.61 -0.36 -21.23
C LEU A 241 -25.42 -0.82 -22.69
N GLY A 242 -26.14 -1.87 -23.09
CA GLY A 242 -26.07 -2.41 -24.44
C GLY A 242 -26.31 -1.34 -25.52
N SER A 243 -25.40 -1.24 -26.48
CA SER A 243 -25.61 -1.04 -27.92
C SER A 243 -24.22 -0.96 -28.57
N GLY A 244 -24.01 -1.74 -29.63
CA GLY A 244 -22.73 -1.83 -30.32
C GLY A 244 -22.25 -0.51 -30.93
N GLY A 245 -20.94 -0.42 -31.12
CA GLY A 245 -20.31 0.59 -31.95
C GLY A 245 -19.04 1.15 -31.31
N LEU A 246 -17.90 0.86 -31.94
CA LEU A 246 -16.68 1.67 -31.79
C LEU A 246 -17.05 3.15 -31.99
N GLN A 247 -16.74 4.01 -31.02
CA GLN A 247 -16.52 5.43 -31.31
C GLN A 247 -15.80 6.15 -30.15
N HIS A 248 -14.54 6.53 -30.42
CA HIS A 248 -13.94 7.73 -29.87
C HIS A 248 -14.89 8.92 -30.16
N LYS A 249 -15.44 9.58 -29.13
CA LYS A 249 -16.12 10.86 -29.32
C LYS A 249 -15.80 11.87 -28.22
N ARG A 250 -15.22 12.99 -28.69
CA ARG A 250 -15.05 14.26 -27.99
C ARG A 250 -16.38 14.67 -27.34
N ARG A 251 -16.33 15.03 -26.05
CA ARG A 251 -17.47 15.57 -25.30
C ARG A 251 -17.84 16.94 -25.85
N SER A 252 -19.08 17.09 -26.35
CA SER A 252 -19.63 18.37 -26.81
C SER A 252 -20.32 19.09 -25.65
N TRP A 253 -19.73 20.20 -25.21
CA TRP A 253 -20.19 21.09 -24.13
C TRP A 253 -21.66 21.55 -24.28
N LEU A 254 -22.20 21.59 -25.49
CA LEU A 254 -23.56 22.03 -25.78
C LEU A 254 -24.64 21.07 -25.25
N LEU A 255 -24.37 19.77 -25.19
CA LEU A 255 -25.34 18.77 -24.71
C LEU A 255 -25.44 18.76 -23.17
N ASP A 256 -24.40 19.20 -22.46
CA ASP A 256 -24.39 19.35 -20.99
C ASP A 256 -25.31 20.48 -20.53
N ARG A 257 -25.37 21.60 -21.27
CA ARG A 257 -26.27 22.73 -20.92
C ARG A 257 -27.75 22.43 -21.16
N LEU A 258 -28.08 21.44 -22.01
CA LEU A 258 -29.45 21.08 -22.34
C LEU A 258 -30.01 19.93 -21.48
N GLY A 259 -29.22 19.37 -20.55
CA GLY A 259 -29.66 18.27 -19.68
C GLY A 259 -29.94 16.95 -20.40
N LEU A 260 -29.52 16.82 -21.66
CA LEU A 260 -29.74 15.64 -22.52
C LEU A 260 -28.54 14.66 -22.49
N SER A 261 -27.56 14.92 -21.64
CA SER A 261 -26.42 14.01 -21.41
C SER A 261 -26.88 12.78 -20.63
N ARG A 262 -26.73 11.60 -21.25
CA ARG A 262 -27.00 10.28 -20.66
C ARG A 262 -26.03 10.11 -19.48
N LYS A 263 -26.48 10.34 -18.24
CA LYS A 263 -25.63 10.37 -17.03
C LYS A 263 -24.79 9.10 -16.93
N SER A 264 -23.50 9.24 -17.21
CA SER A 264 -22.49 8.20 -17.01
C SER A 264 -22.37 7.88 -15.52
N SER A 265 -22.13 6.61 -15.17
CA SER A 265 -21.79 6.19 -13.80
C SER A 265 -20.76 7.14 -13.16
N GLU A 266 -21.07 7.60 -11.95
CA GLU A 266 -20.25 8.56 -11.20
C GLU A 266 -19.36 7.79 -10.21
N GLU A 267 -18.07 8.12 -10.18
CA GLU A 267 -17.08 7.47 -9.33
C GLU A 267 -16.16 8.47 -8.62
N VAL A 268 -15.55 8.03 -7.53
CA VAL A 268 -14.53 8.78 -6.80
C VAL A 268 -13.41 7.83 -6.36
N ASP A 269 -12.17 8.28 -6.52
CA ASP A 269 -10.99 7.53 -6.13
C ASP A 269 -10.45 7.98 -4.79
N ILE A 270 -10.03 6.99 -4.01
CA ILE A 270 -9.41 7.14 -2.71
C ILE A 270 -8.04 6.48 -2.82
N PHE A 271 -7.03 7.31 -3.07
CA PHE A 271 -5.65 6.87 -3.15
C PHE A 271 -5.24 6.13 -1.86
N PRO A 272 -4.46 5.02 -1.94
CA PRO A 272 -3.88 4.44 -3.15
C PRO A 272 -4.74 3.37 -3.86
N ILE A 273 -5.75 2.80 -3.19
CA ILE A 273 -6.25 1.46 -3.58
C ILE A 273 -7.76 1.32 -3.66
N THR A 274 -8.55 2.34 -3.31
CA THR A 274 -10.00 2.19 -3.23
C THR A 274 -10.71 3.13 -4.19
N THR A 275 -11.68 2.60 -4.92
CA THR A 275 -12.60 3.38 -5.75
C THR A 275 -14.03 3.15 -5.27
N VAL A 276 -14.83 4.20 -5.20
CA VAL A 276 -16.26 4.13 -4.91
C VAL A 276 -17.01 4.46 -6.18
N ARG A 277 -17.93 3.59 -6.61
CA ARG A 277 -18.71 3.79 -7.83
C ARG A 277 -20.20 3.66 -7.57
N VAL A 278 -20.97 4.54 -8.20
CA VAL A 278 -22.43 4.57 -8.14
C VAL A 278 -23.03 4.04 -9.43
N MET A 279 -24.09 3.24 -9.30
CA MET A 279 -24.78 2.56 -10.39
C MET A 279 -26.26 2.95 -10.43
N ARG A 280 -26.86 2.97 -11.63
CA ARG A 280 -28.32 3.06 -11.88
C ARG A 280 -29.03 4.10 -11.00
N ASP A 281 -28.81 5.39 -11.28
CA ASP A 281 -29.41 6.52 -10.54
C ASP A 281 -29.23 6.44 -9.01
N ALA A 282 -28.11 5.86 -8.55
CA ALA A 282 -27.78 5.64 -7.15
C ALA A 282 -28.59 4.59 -6.38
N ALA A 283 -29.30 3.71 -7.07
CA ALA A 283 -29.95 2.55 -6.42
C ALA A 283 -28.95 1.55 -5.83
N TYR A 284 -27.78 1.40 -6.48
CA TYR A 284 -26.70 0.54 -6.03
C TYR A 284 -25.36 1.28 -6.13
N TRP A 285 -24.42 0.89 -5.29
CA TRP A 285 -23.05 1.37 -5.36
C TRP A 285 -22.11 0.33 -4.80
N TYR A 286 -20.83 0.38 -5.17
CA TYR A 286 -19.84 -0.52 -4.64
C TYR A 286 -18.53 0.18 -4.33
N THR A 287 -17.78 -0.41 -3.41
CA THR A 287 -16.36 -0.10 -3.22
C THR A 287 -15.53 -1.19 -3.88
N LEU A 288 -14.55 -0.82 -4.69
CA LEU A 288 -13.52 -1.71 -5.20
C LEU A 288 -12.19 -1.34 -4.54
N THR A 289 -11.64 -2.24 -3.74
CA THR A 289 -10.36 -2.07 -3.05
C THR A 289 -9.36 -3.07 -3.61
N CYS A 290 -8.24 -2.57 -4.12
CA CYS A 290 -7.21 -3.36 -4.78
C CYS A 290 -6.02 -3.52 -3.84
N ILE A 291 -6.01 -4.61 -3.08
CA ILE A 291 -5.08 -4.86 -1.98
C ILE A 291 -3.81 -5.53 -2.53
N PRO A 292 -2.65 -4.87 -2.52
CA PRO A 292 -1.40 -5.48 -2.97
C PRO A 292 -1.03 -6.69 -2.10
N VAL A 293 -0.68 -7.80 -2.75
CA VAL A 293 -0.23 -9.05 -2.10
C VAL A 293 1.26 -9.27 -2.33
N SER A 294 1.74 -9.01 -3.53
CA SER A 294 3.16 -8.98 -3.89
C SER A 294 3.41 -7.97 -5.01
N ALA A 295 4.65 -7.86 -5.49
CA ALA A 295 4.99 -7.04 -6.65
C ALA A 295 4.14 -7.37 -7.89
N GLN A 296 3.67 -8.62 -8.04
CA GLN A 296 2.98 -9.10 -9.24
C GLN A 296 1.61 -9.71 -8.93
N ARG A 297 1.10 -9.57 -7.70
CA ARG A 297 -0.21 -10.09 -7.32
C ARG A 297 -1.00 -9.07 -6.52
N THR A 298 -2.27 -8.91 -6.88
CA THR A 298 -3.21 -8.00 -6.23
C THR A 298 -4.53 -8.72 -5.96
N SER A 299 -5.09 -8.49 -4.78
CA SER A 299 -6.40 -8.99 -4.39
C SER A 299 -7.45 -7.89 -4.60
N PHE A 300 -8.46 -8.17 -5.41
CA PHE A 300 -9.54 -7.26 -5.74
C PHE A 300 -10.74 -7.56 -4.85
N ARG A 301 -11.00 -6.69 -3.88
CA ARG A 301 -12.16 -6.75 -3.00
C ARG A 301 -13.27 -5.83 -3.52
N LEU A 302 -14.42 -6.38 -3.84
CA LEU A 302 -15.62 -5.63 -4.16
C LEU A 302 -16.68 -5.81 -3.08
N ASP A 303 -17.19 -4.71 -2.53
CA ASP A 303 -18.32 -4.71 -1.60
C ASP A 303 -19.47 -3.92 -2.21
N LEU A 304 -20.62 -4.57 -2.40
CA LEU A 304 -21.82 -4.03 -3.02
C LEU A 304 -22.81 -3.56 -1.95
N TYR A 305 -23.44 -2.42 -2.20
CA TYR A 305 -24.43 -1.79 -1.35
C TYR A 305 -25.66 -1.41 -2.17
N SER A 306 -26.79 -1.32 -1.47
CA SER A 306 -28.07 -0.86 -2.01
C SER A 306 -28.58 0.33 -1.22
N CYS A 307 -29.20 1.27 -1.93
CA CYS A 307 -29.88 2.43 -1.35
C CYS A 307 -31.39 2.13 -1.29
N GLY A 308 -31.94 1.97 -0.08
CA GLY A 308 -33.38 1.75 0.11
C GLY A 308 -33.86 0.30 -0.05
N ALA A 309 -35.17 0.13 -0.22
CA ALA A 309 -35.82 -1.17 -0.35
C ALA A 309 -35.64 -1.72 -1.77
N THR A 310 -34.95 -2.85 -1.90
CA THR A 310 -34.71 -3.51 -3.18
C THR A 310 -35.32 -4.90 -3.23
N ASN A 311 -35.76 -5.33 -4.42
CA ASN A 311 -36.21 -6.70 -4.64
C ASN A 311 -35.00 -7.65 -4.54
N VAL A 312 -35.17 -8.79 -3.85
CA VAL A 312 -34.14 -9.82 -3.69
C VAL A 312 -33.66 -10.34 -5.05
N SER A 313 -34.57 -10.61 -5.99
CA SER A 313 -34.23 -11.13 -7.32
C SER A 313 -33.38 -10.13 -8.13
N GLU A 314 -33.75 -8.85 -8.07
CA GLU A 314 -32.98 -7.78 -8.71
C GLU A 314 -31.59 -7.64 -8.09
N THR A 315 -31.53 -7.61 -6.76
CA THR A 315 -30.27 -7.49 -6.01
C THR A 315 -29.30 -8.64 -6.36
N GLN A 316 -29.81 -9.87 -6.46
CA GLN A 316 -29.02 -11.03 -6.88
C GLN A 316 -28.57 -10.95 -8.34
N SER A 317 -29.40 -10.38 -9.23
CA SER A 317 -29.02 -10.16 -10.63
C SER A 317 -27.91 -9.12 -10.74
N VAL A 318 -28.02 -8.00 -10.01
CA VAL A 318 -26.99 -6.94 -9.97
C VAL A 318 -25.68 -7.49 -9.41
N SER A 319 -25.73 -8.21 -8.29
CA SER A 319 -24.53 -8.81 -7.69
C SER A 319 -23.82 -9.76 -8.66
N ARG A 320 -24.57 -10.63 -9.36
CA ARG A 320 -23.98 -11.54 -10.37
C ARG A 320 -23.35 -10.78 -11.53
N LYS A 321 -24.01 -9.76 -12.05
CA LYS A 321 -23.47 -8.92 -13.13
C LYS A 321 -22.17 -8.25 -12.70
N VAL A 322 -22.16 -7.55 -11.57
CA VAL A 322 -20.97 -6.84 -11.07
C VAL A 322 -19.79 -7.79 -10.83
N ASN A 323 -20.06 -8.99 -10.30
CA ASN A 323 -19.01 -9.98 -10.07
C ASN A 323 -18.43 -10.55 -11.38
N ASN A 324 -19.28 -10.78 -12.39
CA ASN A 324 -18.83 -11.21 -13.71
C ASN A 324 -18.01 -10.12 -14.41
N GLU A 325 -18.44 -8.86 -14.30
CA GLU A 325 -17.69 -7.71 -14.81
C GLU A 325 -16.32 -7.61 -14.15
N LEU A 326 -16.24 -7.77 -12.82
CA LEU A 326 -14.98 -7.77 -12.08
C LEU A 326 -14.04 -8.87 -12.57
N GLN A 327 -14.55 -10.09 -12.75
CA GLN A 327 -13.76 -11.20 -13.24
C GLN A 327 -13.21 -10.93 -14.64
N ARG A 328 -14.04 -10.41 -15.56
CA ARG A 328 -13.58 -10.06 -16.92
C ARG A 328 -12.52 -8.95 -16.87
N ALA A 329 -12.74 -7.94 -16.04
CA ALA A 329 -11.81 -6.83 -15.89
C ALA A 329 -10.43 -7.27 -15.40
N ILE A 330 -10.38 -8.21 -14.46
CA ILE A 330 -9.11 -8.76 -13.98
C ILE A 330 -8.38 -9.53 -15.09
N VAL A 331 -9.10 -10.36 -15.86
CA VAL A 331 -8.50 -11.12 -16.97
C VAL A 331 -7.93 -10.20 -18.05
N GLU A 332 -8.64 -9.13 -18.41
CA GLU A 332 -8.14 -8.12 -19.35
C GLU A 332 -6.90 -7.40 -18.81
N LEU A 333 -6.92 -7.01 -17.52
CA LEU A 333 -5.76 -6.39 -16.88
C LEU A 333 -4.55 -7.31 -16.81
N GLU A 334 -4.72 -8.61 -16.59
CA GLU A 334 -3.64 -9.58 -16.62
C GLU A 334 -3.04 -9.73 -18.02
N ALA A 335 -3.86 -9.66 -19.06
CA ALA A 335 -3.39 -9.66 -20.45
C ALA A 335 -2.61 -8.38 -20.78
N ASP A 336 -3.13 -7.23 -20.36
CA ASP A 336 -2.46 -5.93 -20.48
C ASP A 336 -1.14 -5.92 -19.71
N TYR A 337 -1.13 -6.46 -18.50
CA TYR A 337 0.05 -6.51 -17.64
C TYR A 337 1.15 -7.38 -18.24
N ARG A 338 0.79 -8.54 -18.81
CA ARG A 338 1.73 -9.43 -19.52
C ARG A 338 2.28 -8.81 -20.81
N SER A 339 1.53 -7.93 -21.45
CA SER A 339 1.92 -7.27 -22.70
C SER A 339 2.54 -5.89 -22.51
N CYS A 340 2.49 -5.32 -21.30
CA CYS A 340 3.00 -3.99 -21.01
C CYS A 340 4.53 -4.00 -21.15
N PRO A 341 5.12 -3.25 -22.11
CA PRO A 341 6.55 -3.02 -22.08
C PRO A 341 6.88 -2.25 -20.80
N ASN A 342 8.08 -2.43 -20.26
CA ASN A 342 8.59 -1.67 -19.10
C ASN A 342 8.59 -0.13 -19.33
N ASP A 343 8.21 0.33 -20.53
CA ASP A 343 8.11 1.74 -20.88
C ASP A 343 6.72 2.33 -20.55
N ILE A 344 6.66 2.95 -19.36
CA ILE A 344 5.49 3.64 -18.78
C ILE A 344 4.99 4.78 -19.69
N ARG A 345 5.85 5.35 -20.56
CA ARG A 345 5.52 6.50 -21.43
C ARG A 345 4.88 6.11 -22.76
N SER A 346 4.89 4.84 -23.15
CA SER A 346 4.24 4.38 -24.39
C SER A 346 2.71 4.37 -24.30
N SER A 347 2.15 4.50 -23.09
CA SER A 347 0.72 4.61 -22.86
C SER A 347 0.28 6.06 -23.12
N SER A 348 -0.63 6.28 -24.07
CA SER A 348 -1.22 7.59 -24.43
C SER A 348 -2.11 8.20 -23.34
N ASP A 349 -1.86 7.83 -22.09
CA ASP A 349 -2.78 7.96 -20.97
C ASP A 349 -2.21 8.85 -19.86
N TYR A 350 -2.55 10.13 -19.96
CA TYR A 350 -2.04 11.17 -19.06
C TYR A 350 -2.44 10.93 -17.59
N ASP A 351 -3.67 10.47 -17.32
CA ASP A 351 -4.17 10.27 -15.94
C ASP A 351 -3.41 9.18 -15.18
N LEU A 352 -3.05 8.09 -15.88
CA LEU A 352 -2.21 7.06 -15.27
C LEU A 352 -0.79 7.57 -15.01
N THR A 353 -0.27 8.36 -15.94
CA THR A 353 1.09 8.93 -15.85
C THR A 353 1.25 9.78 -14.59
N ASP A 354 0.27 10.63 -14.28
CA ASP A 354 0.31 11.50 -13.09
C ASP A 354 0.30 10.71 -11.78
N VAL A 355 -0.52 9.67 -11.68
CA VAL A 355 -0.54 8.83 -10.48
C VAL A 355 0.75 8.01 -10.34
N GLN A 356 1.30 7.49 -11.44
CA GLN A 356 2.60 6.81 -11.39
C GLN A 356 3.71 7.77 -10.94
N LEU A 357 3.71 9.02 -11.42
CA LEU A 357 4.66 10.05 -10.99
C LEU A 357 4.51 10.38 -9.50
N ALA A 358 3.28 10.50 -9.00
CA ALA A 358 3.04 10.69 -7.57
C ALA A 358 3.60 9.54 -6.72
N VAL A 359 3.38 8.29 -7.15
CA VAL A 359 3.96 7.09 -6.51
C VAL A 359 5.49 7.19 -6.51
N LEU A 360 6.10 7.48 -7.66
CA LEU A 360 7.55 7.62 -7.79
C LEU A 360 8.11 8.70 -6.86
N ASP A 361 7.46 9.85 -6.76
CA ASP A 361 7.89 10.96 -5.89
C ASP A 361 7.83 10.56 -4.41
N MET A 362 6.79 9.82 -3.99
CA MET A 362 6.70 9.27 -2.64
C MET A 362 7.83 8.28 -2.33
N LEU A 363 8.19 7.41 -3.29
CA LEU A 363 9.30 6.47 -3.13
C LEU A 363 10.64 7.22 -3.04
N LYS A 364 10.87 8.21 -3.90
CA LYS A 364 12.07 9.08 -3.86
C LYS A 364 12.19 9.83 -2.54
N ALA A 365 11.09 10.39 -2.04
CA ALA A 365 11.04 11.08 -0.76
C ALA A 365 11.36 10.14 0.42
N HIS A 366 10.85 8.90 0.39
CA HIS A 366 11.16 7.90 1.40
C HIS A 366 12.63 7.47 1.35
N LEU A 367 13.17 7.14 0.17
CA LEU A 367 14.59 6.80 0.03
C LEU A 367 15.52 7.92 0.49
N LYS A 368 15.15 9.18 0.23
CA LYS A 368 15.89 10.34 0.75
C LYS A 368 15.94 10.34 2.28
N LEU A 369 14.81 10.05 2.94
CA LEU A 369 14.73 9.95 4.40
C LEU A 369 15.66 8.84 4.94
N GLU A 370 15.69 7.69 4.28
CA GLU A 370 16.54 6.57 4.71
C GLU A 370 18.02 6.86 4.55
N ARG A 371 18.41 7.49 3.43
CA ARG A 371 19.78 7.97 3.23
C ARG A 371 20.20 8.95 4.32
N GLN A 372 19.29 9.83 4.76
CA GLN A 372 19.55 10.76 5.86
C GLN A 372 19.69 10.06 7.21
N GLN A 373 19.00 8.93 7.42
CA GLN A 373 19.07 8.16 8.67
C GLN A 373 20.14 7.06 8.65
N GLY A 374 20.71 6.75 7.48
CA GLY A 374 21.68 5.67 7.30
C GLY A 374 21.10 4.25 7.46
N THR A 375 19.77 4.11 7.48
CA THR A 375 19.10 2.83 7.68
C THR A 375 17.70 2.83 7.08
N GLU A 376 17.14 1.64 6.93
CA GLU A 376 15.77 1.45 6.46
C GLU A 376 14.75 1.95 7.48
N VAL A 377 13.71 2.64 6.99
CA VAL A 377 12.65 3.21 7.81
C VAL A 377 11.37 2.40 7.63
N PHE A 378 10.90 1.80 8.72
CA PHE A 378 9.67 1.00 8.76
C PHE A 378 8.58 1.71 9.59
N PRO A 379 7.71 2.54 8.99
CA PRO A 379 6.73 3.33 9.74
C PRO A 379 5.72 2.48 10.50
N ALA A 380 5.33 1.32 9.95
CA ALA A 380 4.42 0.40 10.60
C ALA A 380 5.07 -0.44 11.72
N MET A 381 6.39 -0.34 11.90
CA MET A 381 7.10 -1.08 12.93
C MET A 381 7.04 -0.32 14.26
N ARG A 382 6.44 -0.94 15.27
CA ARG A 382 6.44 -0.41 16.64
C ARG A 382 7.84 -0.51 17.21
N LYS A 383 8.37 0.62 17.70
CA LYS A 383 9.64 0.61 18.44
C LYS A 383 9.45 -0.23 19.71
N PRO A 384 10.30 -1.24 19.93
CA PRO A 384 10.23 -2.06 21.13
C PRO A 384 10.48 -1.20 22.37
N ARG A 385 9.87 -1.58 23.48
CA ARG A 385 10.20 -0.98 24.78
C ARG A 385 11.64 -1.33 25.11
N ARG A 386 12.52 -0.32 25.11
CA ARG A 386 13.92 -0.51 25.45
C ARG A 386 14.05 -0.82 26.93
N ASN A 387 14.64 -1.97 27.22
CA ASN A 387 15.21 -2.29 28.52
C ASN A 387 16.52 -3.05 28.27
N ALA A 388 17.39 -3.13 29.29
CA ALA A 388 18.72 -3.71 29.13
C ALA A 388 18.71 -5.14 28.56
N ARG A 389 17.71 -5.95 28.94
CA ARG A 389 17.55 -7.32 28.41
C ARG A 389 17.12 -7.34 26.94
N PHE A 390 16.26 -6.41 26.53
CA PHE A 390 15.85 -6.26 25.14
C PHE A 390 17.04 -5.86 24.27
N GLU A 391 17.85 -4.91 24.72
CA GLU A 391 19.04 -4.46 23.98
C GLU A 391 20.08 -5.59 23.83
N GLN A 392 20.29 -6.39 24.88
CA GLN A 392 21.13 -7.59 24.82
C GLN A 392 20.58 -8.62 23.81
N ALA A 393 19.27 -8.87 23.81
CA ALA A 393 18.64 -9.78 22.86
C ALA A 393 18.75 -9.25 21.41
N GLU A 394 18.56 -7.96 21.19
CA GLU A 394 18.68 -7.35 19.86
C GLU A 394 20.13 -7.37 19.34
N GLN A 395 21.11 -7.15 20.22
CA GLN A 395 22.53 -7.31 19.90
C GLN A 395 22.86 -8.75 19.52
N LEU A 396 22.31 -9.73 20.26
CA LEU A 396 22.48 -11.15 19.95
C LEU A 396 21.86 -11.52 18.59
N CYS A 397 20.63 -11.07 18.32
CA CYS A 397 19.98 -11.30 17.02
C CYS A 397 20.80 -10.70 15.87
N LYS A 398 21.24 -9.44 15.98
CA LYS A 398 22.11 -8.81 14.97
C LYS A 398 23.40 -9.59 14.78
N HIS A 399 24.01 -10.10 15.85
CA HIS A 399 25.20 -10.93 15.75
C HIS A 399 24.95 -12.22 14.98
N LEU A 400 23.80 -12.87 15.20
CA LEU A 400 23.41 -14.09 14.48
C LEU A 400 23.10 -13.81 13.00
N ASP A 401 22.36 -12.75 12.70
CA ASP A 401 22.02 -12.36 11.33
C ASP A 401 23.27 -11.96 10.52
N CYS A 402 24.23 -11.26 11.15
CA CYS A 402 25.52 -10.96 10.52
C CYS A 402 26.38 -12.21 10.28
N VAL A 403 26.23 -13.25 11.11
CA VAL A 403 26.91 -14.54 10.90
C VAL A 403 26.28 -15.26 9.70
N ASP A 404 24.96 -15.15 9.51
CA ASP A 404 24.24 -15.76 8.37
C ASP A 404 24.57 -15.11 7.01
N ASP A 405 24.81 -13.81 6.96
CA ASP A 405 25.31 -13.15 5.75
C ASP A 405 26.76 -13.53 5.42
N LEU A 406 27.59 -13.84 6.44
CA LEU A 406 28.94 -14.35 6.26
C LEU A 406 28.98 -15.85 5.88
N THR A 407 28.02 -16.66 6.32
CA THR A 407 27.87 -18.07 5.91
C THR A 407 27.19 -18.22 4.55
N ARG A 408 26.33 -17.29 4.11
CA ARG A 408 25.83 -17.24 2.73
C ARG A 408 26.94 -17.11 1.68
N GLN A 409 28.03 -16.40 2.00
CA GLN A 409 29.23 -16.36 1.15
C GLN A 409 30.07 -17.65 1.19
N LYS A 410 29.78 -18.60 2.09
CA LYS A 410 30.51 -19.88 2.23
C LYS A 410 29.72 -21.12 1.82
N ILE A 411 28.43 -20.99 1.48
CA ILE A 411 27.59 -22.09 0.99
C ILE A 411 27.15 -21.81 -0.45
N SER A 412 28.12 -21.45 -1.30
CA SER A 412 28.03 -21.69 -2.75
C SER A 412 28.95 -22.88 -3.07
N TRP A 413 28.41 -24.09 -2.94
CA TRP A 413 28.92 -25.28 -3.60
C TRP A 413 27.75 -25.96 -4.30
#